data_AF-A0A8F3AHG0-F1
#
_entry.id   AF-A0A8F3AHG0-F1
#
_cell.length_a   1.000
_cell.length_b   1.000
_cell.length_c   1.000
_cell.angle_alpha   90.00
_cell.angle_beta   90.00
_cell.angle_gamma   90.00
#
_symmetry.space_group_name_H-M   'P 1'
#
loop_
_entity.id
_entity.type
_entity.pdbx_description
1 polymer ?
#
loop_
_entity_poly.entity_id
_entity_poly.type
_entity_poly.pdbx_seq_one_letter_code
_entity_poly.pdbx_strand_id
1 'polypeptide(L)'
;MSGGKGKAGSSEKASTSRSAKAGLTFPVGRVHRLLRKGNYAQRVGSGAPVYLTSVLEYLAAEILELAGNAARDNKKSRIIPRHLQLAIRNDEELNKLLGHVTIAQGGVLPNIHQSLLPTKKATSKASQEDKGTGISPFMPEEGVQSPMKKSLMNPLFIAVKLPALYIMYALSFFAPKASLSVILRFIFGVSDIDLSVEGVRKTKTDEIDRKRPAKNQLVVANFVSPIDVLVLYVMSSVKSINDIVVLIPRGSKVFALTFWQFYTVPFLEPDAAMPGKELRDYKSLAEKLVILFPEETPSNNKAILPFNNSIRDQLLSLPGFSYSTIVLRMYPKYITLPIPNVSKFQYLCKLLTGKVFVKAKIVPHTDSKQYSMKIAREVFPDNGMPLIGEDLSLQAKAKFFAYYKSYALPESSRRRK
;
A
#
# COMPACT_ATOMS: atom_id res chain seq x y z
N MET A 1 -63.32 85.19 4.59
CA MET A 1 -63.02 83.75 4.61
C MET A 1 -61.65 83.56 4.00
N SER A 2 -60.65 83.17 4.80
CA SER A 2 -59.26 82.96 4.40
C SER A 2 -58.73 81.69 5.07
N GLY A 3 -57.94 80.91 4.34
CA GLY A 3 -57.59 79.52 4.66
C GLY A 3 -56.41 79.29 5.61
N GLY A 4 -56.07 78.00 5.75
CA GLY A 4 -54.92 77.44 6.49
C GLY A 4 -55.30 76.06 7.05
N LYS A 5 -55.01 74.90 6.45
CA LYS A 5 -53.75 74.17 6.14
C LYS A 5 -53.13 73.42 7.34
N GLY A 6 -53.13 72.07 7.23
CA GLY A 6 -52.19 71.14 7.89
C GLY A 6 -52.85 70.19 8.93
N LYS A 7 -52.66 68.87 8.93
CA LYS A 7 -51.57 68.05 8.37
C LYS A 7 -52.01 66.59 8.19
N ALA A 8 -51.47 65.96 7.15
CA ALA A 8 -51.73 64.61 6.67
C ALA A 8 -51.26 63.48 7.61
N GLY A 9 -51.81 62.29 7.36
CA GLY A 9 -51.63 61.07 8.15
C GLY A 9 -50.19 60.61 8.35
N SER A 10 -49.92 60.08 9.54
CA SER A 10 -48.71 59.33 9.82
C SER A 10 -48.91 57.87 9.38
N SER A 11 -48.14 57.44 8.40
CA SER A 11 -47.91 56.02 8.12
C SER A 11 -47.49 55.31 9.41
N GLU A 12 -48.19 54.23 9.78
CA GLU A 12 -47.81 53.36 10.89
C GLU A 12 -46.40 52.81 10.62
N LYS A 13 -45.40 53.32 11.34
CA LYS A 13 -44.05 52.76 11.31
C LYS A 13 -44.11 51.36 11.91
N ALA A 14 -43.90 50.33 11.08
CA ALA A 14 -43.81 48.95 11.52
C ALA A 14 -42.85 48.82 12.71
N SER A 15 -43.36 48.34 13.85
CA SER A 15 -42.55 48.22 15.07
C SER A 15 -41.49 47.13 14.89
N THR A 16 -40.21 47.51 14.84
CA THR A 16 -39.11 46.55 14.74
C THR A 16 -38.95 45.80 16.06
N SER A 17 -38.89 44.48 16.01
CA SER A 17 -38.73 43.64 17.20
C SER A 17 -37.36 43.86 17.86
N ARG A 18 -37.29 43.68 19.18
CA ARG A 18 -36.01 43.78 19.91
C ARG A 18 -34.98 42.74 19.46
N SER A 19 -35.43 41.56 19.02
CA SER A 19 -34.56 40.53 18.41
C SER A 19 -33.96 41.01 17.09
N ALA A 20 -34.79 41.54 16.19
CA ALA A 20 -34.33 42.06 14.90
C ALA A 20 -33.36 43.23 15.06
N LYS A 21 -33.61 44.14 16.01
CA LYS A 21 -32.68 45.24 16.35
C LYS A 21 -31.33 44.76 16.88
N ALA A 22 -31.29 43.60 17.51
CA ALA A 22 -30.07 43.00 18.06
C ALA A 22 -29.40 41.99 17.11
N GLY A 23 -29.99 41.71 15.94
CA GLY A 23 -29.48 40.71 15.00
C GLY A 23 -29.58 39.26 15.51
N LEU A 24 -30.50 38.98 16.44
CA LEU A 24 -30.66 37.66 17.05
C LEU A 24 -31.89 36.95 16.49
N THR A 25 -31.76 35.64 16.26
CA THR A 25 -32.88 34.76 15.89
C THR A 25 -33.75 34.45 17.11
N PHE A 26 -33.15 34.31 18.28
CA PHE A 26 -33.85 33.97 19.52
C PHE A 26 -34.72 35.14 20.05
N PRO A 27 -35.81 34.84 20.79
CA PRO A 27 -36.82 35.83 21.15
C PRO A 27 -36.43 36.65 22.40
N VAL A 28 -35.69 37.74 22.22
CA VAL A 28 -35.27 38.69 23.28
C VAL A 28 -36.46 39.16 24.12
N GLY A 29 -37.59 39.44 23.48
CA GLY A 29 -38.81 39.88 24.18
C GLY A 29 -39.36 38.83 25.16
N ARG A 30 -39.27 37.54 24.79
CA ARG A 30 -39.71 36.41 25.62
C ARG A 30 -38.73 36.17 26.76
N VAL A 31 -37.43 36.21 26.50
CA VAL A 31 -36.38 36.08 27.53
C VAL A 31 -36.52 37.18 28.58
N HIS A 32 -36.77 38.44 28.17
CA HIS A 32 -37.04 39.54 29.11
C HIS A 32 -38.24 39.27 30.03
N ARG A 33 -39.33 38.71 29.49
CA ARG A 33 -40.50 38.34 30.28
C ARG A 33 -40.19 37.20 31.25
N LEU A 34 -39.44 36.18 30.81
CA LEU A 34 -39.02 35.06 31.67
C LEU A 34 -38.10 35.51 32.80
N LEU A 35 -37.16 36.43 32.54
CA LEU A 35 -36.30 37.02 33.57
C LEU A 35 -37.10 37.74 34.65
N ARG A 36 -38.13 38.51 34.28
CA ARG A 36 -39.02 39.17 35.24
C ARG A 36 -39.88 38.18 36.02
N LYS A 37 -40.38 37.12 35.36
CA LYS A 37 -41.19 36.08 36.02
C LYS A 37 -40.36 35.18 36.95
N GLY A 38 -39.06 35.04 36.69
CA GLY A 38 -38.16 34.19 37.47
C GLY A 38 -37.70 34.78 38.81
N ASN A 39 -38.08 36.03 39.14
CA ASN A 39 -37.77 36.69 40.41
C ASN A 39 -36.27 36.71 40.78
N TYR A 40 -35.37 36.76 39.79
CA TYR A 40 -33.92 36.79 40.01
C TYR A 40 -33.42 38.11 40.63
N ALA A 41 -34.13 39.21 40.39
CA ALA A 41 -33.81 40.55 40.90
C ALA A 41 -35.06 41.44 40.89
N GLN A 42 -35.06 42.51 41.70
CA GLN A 42 -36.16 43.48 41.78
C GLN A 42 -36.37 44.24 40.45
N ARG A 43 -35.28 44.51 39.70
CA ARG A 43 -35.31 45.16 38.38
C ARG A 43 -34.43 44.40 37.41
N VAL A 44 -34.84 44.34 36.14
CA VAL A 44 -34.06 43.74 35.06
C VAL A 44 -33.64 44.86 34.11
N GLY A 45 -32.33 45.07 33.94
CA GLY A 45 -31.79 46.07 33.02
C GLY A 45 -32.16 45.78 31.56
N SER A 46 -32.26 46.83 30.74
CA SER A 46 -32.69 46.71 29.34
C SER A 46 -31.76 45.87 28.46
N GLY A 47 -30.45 45.87 28.75
CA GLY A 47 -29.43 45.09 28.04
C GLY A 47 -29.32 43.63 28.47
N ALA A 48 -29.68 43.30 29.73
CA ALA A 48 -29.59 41.93 30.27
C ALA A 48 -30.30 40.86 29.41
N PRO A 49 -31.56 41.06 28.96
CA PRO A 49 -32.21 40.06 28.11
C PRO A 49 -31.57 39.95 26.73
N VAL A 50 -30.94 41.00 26.20
CA VAL A 50 -30.23 40.93 24.92
C VAL A 50 -29.01 40.04 25.06
N TYR A 51 -28.18 40.30 26.08
CA TYR A 51 -26.95 39.56 26.34
C TYR A 51 -27.21 38.08 26.65
N LEU A 52 -28.18 37.78 27.52
CA LEU A 52 -28.53 36.39 27.81
C LEU A 52 -29.05 35.67 26.55
N THR A 53 -29.84 36.35 25.73
CA THR A 53 -30.36 35.76 24.49
C THR A 53 -29.23 35.44 23.51
N SER A 54 -28.23 36.33 23.36
CA SER A 54 -27.09 36.08 22.47
C SER A 54 -26.25 34.89 22.95
N VAL A 55 -26.02 34.76 24.26
CA VAL A 55 -25.28 33.60 24.82
C VAL A 55 -26.05 32.29 24.59
N LEU A 56 -27.37 32.29 24.79
CA LEU A 56 -28.20 31.11 24.54
C LEU A 56 -28.24 30.72 23.06
N GLU A 57 -28.29 31.70 22.16
CA GLU A 57 -28.24 31.47 20.72
C GLU A 57 -26.89 30.89 20.29
N TYR A 58 -25.78 31.43 20.82
CA TYR A 58 -24.44 30.92 20.59
C TYR A 58 -24.30 29.45 21.02
N LEU A 59 -24.67 29.12 22.26
CA LEU A 59 -24.61 27.73 22.75
C LEU A 59 -25.48 26.77 21.94
N ALA A 60 -26.66 27.22 21.50
CA ALA A 60 -27.53 26.42 20.66
C ALA A 60 -26.92 26.16 19.28
N ALA A 61 -26.29 27.17 18.68
CA ALA A 61 -25.60 27.05 17.39
C ALA A 61 -24.43 26.06 17.49
N GLU A 62 -23.58 26.19 18.52
CA GLU A 62 -22.42 25.31 18.73
C GLU A 62 -22.83 23.84 18.87
N ILE A 63 -23.83 23.55 19.71
CA ILE A 63 -24.34 22.19 19.89
C ILE A 63 -24.92 21.64 18.58
N LEU A 64 -25.63 22.47 17.81
CA LEU A 64 -26.24 22.06 16.53
C LEU A 64 -25.18 21.83 15.43
N GLU A 65 -24.10 22.61 15.41
CA GLU A 65 -23.00 22.44 14.47
C GLU A 65 -22.30 21.10 14.71
N LEU A 66 -21.90 20.83 15.95
CA LEU A 66 -21.24 19.58 16.32
C LEU A 66 -22.18 18.37 16.14
N ALA A 67 -23.46 18.49 16.50
CA ALA A 67 -24.44 17.43 16.29
C ALA A 67 -24.76 17.20 14.80
N GLY A 68 -24.71 18.26 13.99
CA GLY A 68 -24.82 18.20 12.53
C GLY A 68 -23.66 17.43 11.91
N ASN A 69 -22.43 17.72 12.35
CA ASN A 69 -21.23 16.97 11.96
C ASN A 69 -21.35 15.49 12.35
N ALA A 70 -21.73 15.20 13.59
CA ALA A 70 -21.97 13.83 14.06
C ALA A 70 -23.06 13.10 13.25
N ALA A 71 -24.12 13.81 12.83
CA ALA A 71 -25.16 13.22 11.97
C ALA A 71 -24.61 12.89 10.57
N ARG A 72 -23.83 13.80 10.00
CA ARG A 72 -23.20 13.65 8.68
C ARG A 72 -22.19 12.51 8.66
N ASP A 73 -21.38 12.36 9.71
CA ASP A 73 -20.43 11.25 9.87
C ASP A 73 -21.14 9.90 9.93
N ASN A 74 -22.32 9.87 10.56
CA ASN A 74 -23.20 8.71 10.56
C ASN A 74 -24.04 8.54 9.28
N LYS A 75 -23.75 9.34 8.24
CA LYS A 75 -24.44 9.34 6.94
C LYS A 75 -25.96 9.55 7.06
N LYS A 76 -26.38 10.39 8.01
CA LYS A 76 -27.79 10.77 8.25
C LYS A 76 -27.98 12.26 8.00
N SER A 77 -29.13 12.64 7.46
CA SER A 77 -29.51 14.04 7.25
C SER A 77 -30.31 14.64 8.41
N ARG A 78 -30.72 13.83 9.40
CA ARG A 78 -31.52 14.25 10.55
C ARG A 78 -30.72 14.09 11.85
N ILE A 79 -30.67 15.14 12.66
CA ILE A 79 -30.13 15.09 14.02
C ILE A 79 -31.11 14.30 14.91
N ILE A 80 -30.58 13.32 15.64
CA ILE A 80 -31.31 12.51 16.64
C ILE A 80 -30.60 12.62 18.00
N PRO A 81 -31.23 12.21 19.12
CA PRO A 81 -30.61 12.32 20.44
C PRO A 81 -29.22 11.67 20.56
N ARG A 82 -28.95 10.60 19.80
CA ARG A 82 -27.62 9.99 19.70
C ARG A 82 -26.55 10.96 19.20
N HIS A 83 -26.86 11.77 18.20
CA HIS A 83 -25.89 12.73 17.65
C HIS A 83 -25.60 13.86 18.64
N LEU A 84 -26.61 14.32 19.37
CA LEU A 84 -26.43 15.29 20.46
C LEU A 84 -25.54 14.72 21.57
N GLN A 85 -25.77 13.47 21.99
CA GLN A 85 -24.94 12.83 22.99
C GLN A 85 -23.47 12.69 22.53
N LEU A 86 -23.24 12.27 21.28
CA LEU A 86 -21.88 12.15 20.75
C LEU A 86 -21.17 13.50 20.66
N ALA A 87 -21.87 14.54 20.19
CA ALA A 87 -21.33 15.89 20.11
C ALA A 87 -20.95 16.45 21.49
N ILE A 88 -21.89 16.42 22.44
CA ILE A 88 -21.70 16.97 23.79
C ILE A 88 -20.60 16.22 24.56
N ARG A 89 -20.51 14.89 24.43
CA ARG A 89 -19.54 14.10 25.22
C ARG A 89 -18.14 14.07 24.62
N ASN A 90 -17.98 14.32 23.32
CA ASN A 90 -16.67 14.42 22.68
C ASN A 90 -16.05 15.82 22.78
N ASP A 91 -16.85 16.84 23.05
CA ASP A 91 -16.38 18.20 23.29
C ASP A 91 -16.11 18.44 24.78
N GLU A 92 -14.92 18.93 25.12
CA GLU A 92 -14.50 19.06 26.53
C GLU A 92 -15.32 20.12 27.29
N GLU A 93 -15.60 21.26 26.64
CA GLU A 93 -16.29 22.39 27.26
C GLU A 93 -17.78 22.07 27.47
N LEU A 94 -18.44 21.53 26.46
CA LEU A 94 -19.84 21.11 26.53
C LEU A 94 -20.02 19.92 27.47
N ASN A 95 -19.08 18.97 27.50
CA ASN A 95 -19.15 17.85 28.45
C ASN A 95 -19.04 18.33 29.89
N LYS A 96 -18.19 19.34 30.15
CA LYS A 96 -18.08 19.97 31.47
C LYS A 96 -19.34 20.75 31.83
N LEU A 97 -19.88 21.55 30.90
CA LEU A 97 -21.11 22.33 31.10
C LEU A 97 -22.33 21.42 31.37
N LEU A 98 -22.41 20.28 30.68
CA LEU A 98 -23.54 19.34 30.73
C LEU A 98 -23.19 18.00 31.40
N GLY A 99 -22.22 18.01 32.33
CA GLY A 99 -21.69 16.78 32.97
C GLY A 99 -22.74 15.99 33.74
N HIS A 100 -23.70 16.68 34.36
CA HIS A 100 -24.77 16.08 35.17
C HIS A 100 -26.13 16.03 34.46
N VAL A 101 -26.17 16.29 33.15
CA VAL A 101 -27.40 16.27 32.36
C VAL A 101 -27.52 14.93 31.64
N THR A 102 -28.68 14.27 31.76
CA THR A 102 -28.97 13.02 31.05
C THR A 102 -29.73 13.31 29.75
N ILE A 103 -29.16 12.90 28.61
CA ILE A 103 -29.82 12.99 27.30
C ILE A 103 -30.63 11.71 27.07
N ALA A 104 -31.95 11.82 27.11
CA ALA A 104 -32.85 10.70 26.81
C ALA A 104 -32.57 10.15 25.41
N GLN A 105 -32.49 8.82 25.26
CA GLN A 105 -32.18 8.13 24.00
C GLN A 105 -30.79 8.46 23.40
N GLY A 106 -29.87 9.06 24.17
CA GLY A 106 -28.52 9.41 23.71
C GLY A 106 -27.53 8.23 23.70
N GLY A 107 -27.70 7.26 24.60
CA GLY A 107 -26.74 6.19 24.84
C GLY A 107 -25.41 6.71 25.42
N VAL A 108 -24.32 5.96 25.23
CA VAL A 108 -22.99 6.31 25.77
C VAL A 108 -21.93 6.43 24.66
N LEU A 109 -20.83 7.14 24.94
CA LEU A 109 -19.67 7.10 24.04
C LEU A 109 -19.15 5.67 23.93
N PRO A 110 -18.88 5.16 22.72
CA PRO A 110 -18.26 3.85 22.56
C PRO A 110 -16.87 3.85 23.21
N ASN A 111 -16.72 3.11 24.30
CA ASN A 111 -15.43 2.91 24.97
C ASN A 111 -15.39 1.50 25.56
N ILE A 112 -14.30 0.77 25.33
CA ILE A 112 -14.04 -0.53 25.93
C ILE A 112 -12.69 -0.43 26.64
N HIS A 113 -12.69 -0.62 27.96
CA HIS A 113 -11.47 -0.59 28.74
C HIS A 113 -10.48 -1.65 28.24
N GLN A 114 -9.18 -1.31 28.17
CA GLN A 114 -8.18 -2.19 27.54
C GLN A 114 -8.10 -3.58 28.17
N SER A 115 -8.37 -3.70 29.47
CA SER A 115 -8.41 -4.99 30.17
C SER A 115 -9.57 -5.89 29.76
N LEU A 116 -10.66 -5.31 29.24
CA LEU A 116 -11.84 -6.03 28.77
C LEU A 116 -11.75 -6.41 27.30
N LEU A 117 -10.83 -5.76 26.56
CA LEU A 117 -10.49 -6.25 25.24
C LEU A 117 -9.87 -7.63 25.41
N PRO A 118 -10.25 -8.62 24.58
CA PRO A 118 -9.52 -9.87 24.55
C PRO A 118 -8.05 -9.52 24.37
N THR A 119 -7.18 -10.07 25.24
CA THR A 119 -5.73 -9.89 25.12
C THR A 119 -5.38 -10.11 23.66
N LYS A 120 -4.94 -9.05 22.98
CA LYS A 120 -4.57 -9.16 21.57
C LYS A 120 -3.46 -10.21 21.50
N LYS A 121 -3.80 -11.46 21.18
CA LYS A 121 -2.93 -12.23 20.30
C LYS A 121 -2.86 -11.35 19.07
N ALA A 122 -1.72 -10.69 18.89
CA ALA A 122 -1.50 -9.64 17.92
C ALA A 122 -2.31 -9.91 16.65
N THR A 123 -3.23 -8.99 16.33
CA THR A 123 -3.78 -8.94 14.97
C THR A 123 -2.57 -8.88 14.04
N SER A 124 -2.36 -9.95 13.27
CA SER A 124 -1.08 -10.30 12.67
C SER A 124 -0.58 -9.30 11.63
N LYS A 125 -1.43 -8.39 11.14
CA LYS A 125 -1.03 -7.21 10.35
C LYS A 125 0.05 -6.37 11.07
N ALA A 126 -0.13 -6.08 12.35
CA ALA A 126 0.85 -5.30 13.12
C ALA A 126 2.14 -6.07 13.45
N SER A 127 2.12 -7.41 13.37
CA SER A 127 3.33 -8.25 13.51
C SER A 127 4.06 -8.49 12.19
N GLN A 128 3.47 -8.07 11.07
CA GLN A 128 3.98 -8.27 9.71
C GLN A 128 4.33 -6.96 9.01
N GLU A 129 4.02 -5.85 9.68
CA GLU A 129 4.56 -4.54 9.40
C GLU A 129 5.92 -4.43 10.09
N ASP A 130 6.92 -4.05 9.32
CA ASP A 130 8.22 -3.70 9.84
C ASP A 130 8.06 -2.51 10.82
N LYS A 131 8.61 -2.64 12.03
CA LYS A 131 8.40 -1.63 13.09
C LYS A 131 9.06 -0.28 12.78
N GLY A 132 10.10 -0.27 11.94
CA GLY A 132 10.80 0.96 11.56
C GLY A 132 10.13 1.68 10.39
N THR A 133 9.79 0.94 9.34
CA THR A 133 9.28 1.48 8.07
C THR A 133 7.76 1.46 7.95
N GLY A 134 7.05 0.68 8.78
CA GLY A 134 5.61 0.44 8.67
C GLY A 134 5.20 -0.36 7.42
N ILE A 135 6.16 -0.94 6.70
CA ILE A 135 5.91 -1.66 5.45
C ILE A 135 5.60 -3.13 5.76
N SER A 136 4.52 -3.67 5.18
CA SER A 136 4.25 -5.11 5.17
C SER A 136 4.77 -5.74 3.87
N PRO A 137 5.97 -6.35 3.82
CA PRO A 137 6.57 -6.83 2.56
C PRO A 137 5.86 -8.03 1.95
N PHE A 138 5.17 -8.82 2.78
CA PHE A 138 4.50 -10.05 2.34
C PHE A 138 3.03 -9.83 1.96
N MET A 139 2.46 -8.66 2.24
CA MET A 139 1.07 -8.38 1.93
C MET A 139 0.92 -8.09 0.42
N PRO A 140 0.08 -8.83 -0.31
CA PRO A 140 -0.21 -8.53 -1.71
C PRO A 140 -0.89 -7.18 -1.80
N GLU A 141 -0.51 -6.38 -2.78
CA GLU A 141 -1.26 -5.18 -3.13
C GLU A 141 -2.49 -5.58 -3.95
N GLU A 142 -3.67 -5.20 -3.47
CA GLU A 142 -4.89 -5.32 -4.26
C GLU A 142 -4.87 -4.29 -5.39
N GLY A 143 -5.08 -4.73 -6.63
CA GLY A 143 -5.31 -3.81 -7.73
C GLY A 143 -6.59 -2.99 -7.47
N VAL A 144 -6.64 -1.74 -7.95
CA VAL A 144 -7.83 -0.89 -7.88
C VAL A 144 -8.99 -1.65 -8.53
N GLN A 145 -9.87 -2.23 -7.72
CA GLN A 145 -11.12 -2.82 -8.21
C GLN A 145 -12.02 -1.65 -8.59
N SER A 146 -12.20 -1.42 -9.89
CA SER A 146 -13.28 -0.54 -10.36
C SER A 146 -14.62 -1.12 -9.87
N PRO A 147 -15.54 -0.31 -9.32
CA PRO A 147 -16.77 -0.78 -8.67
C PRO A 147 -17.78 -1.52 -9.58
N MET A 148 -17.47 -1.72 -10.85
CA MET A 148 -18.22 -2.58 -11.77
C MET A 148 -17.27 -3.47 -12.55
N LYS A 149 -16.97 -4.64 -11.98
CA LYS A 149 -16.82 -5.94 -12.65
C LYS A 149 -16.05 -6.85 -11.69
N LYS A 150 -16.76 -7.81 -11.09
CA LYS A 150 -16.14 -9.10 -10.78
C LYS A 150 -15.35 -9.49 -12.03
N SER A 151 -14.05 -9.67 -11.87
CA SER A 151 -13.06 -10.01 -12.89
C SER A 151 -13.56 -11.10 -13.85
N LEU A 152 -14.35 -10.72 -14.86
CA LEU A 152 -14.34 -11.41 -16.13
C LEU A 152 -13.04 -10.95 -16.77
N MET A 153 -11.95 -11.65 -16.44
CA MET A 153 -10.69 -11.62 -17.18
C MET A 153 -11.06 -11.55 -18.66
N ASN A 154 -10.70 -10.46 -19.34
CA ASN A 154 -11.26 -10.15 -20.65
C ASN A 154 -10.96 -11.32 -21.63
N PRO A 155 -11.93 -12.22 -21.89
CA PRO A 155 -11.62 -13.57 -22.39
C PRO A 155 -11.05 -13.52 -23.80
N LEU A 156 -11.40 -12.46 -24.53
CA LEU A 156 -10.87 -12.14 -25.86
C LEU A 156 -9.34 -11.95 -25.85
N PHE A 157 -8.77 -11.27 -24.85
CA PHE A 157 -7.31 -11.08 -24.77
C PHE A 157 -6.58 -12.40 -24.54
N ILE A 158 -7.15 -13.28 -23.72
CA ILE A 158 -6.56 -14.58 -23.43
C ILE A 158 -6.67 -15.49 -24.65
N ALA A 159 -7.83 -15.52 -25.31
CA ALA A 159 -8.06 -16.31 -26.52
C ALA A 159 -7.10 -15.95 -27.67
N VAL A 160 -6.69 -14.68 -27.78
CA VAL A 160 -5.72 -14.24 -28.81
C VAL A 160 -4.27 -14.45 -28.37
N LYS A 161 -3.94 -14.05 -27.13
CA LYS A 161 -2.54 -14.06 -26.67
C LYS A 161 -2.04 -15.46 -26.29
N LEU A 162 -2.91 -16.36 -25.84
CA LEU A 162 -2.50 -17.70 -25.42
C LEU A 162 -2.02 -18.57 -26.60
N PRO A 163 -2.72 -18.65 -27.76
CA PRO A 163 -2.18 -19.30 -28.94
C PRO A 163 -0.89 -18.64 -29.44
N ALA A 164 -0.84 -17.31 -29.45
CA ALA A 164 0.36 -16.57 -29.82
C ALA A 164 1.56 -16.91 -28.91
N LEU A 165 1.32 -17.15 -27.60
CA LEU A 165 2.35 -17.55 -26.66
C LEU A 165 2.95 -18.90 -27.04
N TYR A 166 2.12 -19.89 -27.39
CA TYR A 166 2.59 -21.21 -27.82
C TYR A 166 3.38 -21.14 -29.14
N ILE A 167 2.91 -20.34 -30.10
CA ILE A 167 3.63 -20.12 -31.38
C ILE A 167 4.99 -19.48 -31.12
N MET A 168 5.03 -18.38 -30.35
CA MET A 168 6.29 -17.71 -30.04
C MET A 168 7.22 -18.56 -29.18
N TYR A 169 6.66 -19.41 -28.31
CA TYR A 169 7.43 -20.38 -27.55
C TYR A 169 8.08 -21.41 -28.47
N ALA A 170 7.36 -21.94 -29.47
CA ALA A 170 7.95 -22.82 -30.48
C ALA A 170 9.06 -22.11 -31.29
N LEU A 171 8.87 -20.83 -31.62
CA LEU A 171 9.89 -20.02 -32.28
C LEU A 171 11.11 -19.70 -31.37
N SER A 172 10.99 -19.87 -30.06
CA SER A 172 12.11 -19.66 -29.14
C SER A 172 13.21 -20.73 -29.27
N PHE A 173 12.90 -21.90 -29.86
CA PHE A 173 13.91 -22.90 -30.18
C PHE A 173 14.87 -22.45 -31.30
N PHE A 174 14.40 -21.63 -32.24
CA PHE A 174 15.19 -21.14 -33.37
C PHE A 174 15.80 -19.75 -33.09
N ALA A 175 15.04 -18.86 -32.47
CA ALA A 175 15.45 -17.48 -32.19
C ALA A 175 15.12 -17.10 -30.74
N PRO A 176 15.83 -17.64 -29.73
CA PRO A 176 15.43 -17.57 -28.33
C PRO A 176 15.28 -16.14 -27.82
N LYS A 177 16.25 -15.26 -28.09
CA LYS A 177 16.24 -13.89 -27.57
C LYS A 177 15.19 -13.00 -28.23
N ALA A 178 15.06 -13.07 -29.55
CA ALA A 178 14.07 -12.30 -30.29
C ALA A 178 12.64 -12.73 -29.92
N SER A 179 12.38 -14.04 -29.92
CA SER A 179 11.08 -14.60 -29.57
C SER A 179 10.68 -14.28 -28.13
N LEU A 180 11.60 -14.42 -27.16
CA LEU A 180 11.33 -14.09 -25.76
C LEU A 180 11.12 -12.59 -25.53
N SER A 181 11.83 -11.73 -26.28
CA SER A 181 11.58 -10.28 -26.25
C SER A 181 10.18 -9.94 -26.78
N VAL A 182 9.73 -10.59 -27.84
CA VAL A 182 8.37 -10.42 -28.38
C VAL A 182 7.31 -10.95 -27.40
N ILE A 183 7.55 -12.10 -26.77
CA ILE A 183 6.70 -12.65 -25.72
C ILE A 183 6.54 -11.64 -24.57
N LEU A 184 7.65 -11.11 -24.05
CA LEU A 184 7.59 -10.13 -22.97
C LEU A 184 6.82 -8.87 -23.39
N ARG A 185 7.16 -8.26 -24.53
CA ARG A 185 6.58 -6.97 -24.94
C ARG A 185 5.12 -7.07 -25.35
N PHE A 186 4.77 -8.00 -26.22
CA PHE A 186 3.45 -8.06 -26.85
C PHE A 186 2.49 -9.00 -26.15
N ILE A 187 2.98 -10.13 -25.64
CA ILE A 187 2.12 -11.15 -25.03
C ILE A 187 1.89 -10.83 -23.55
N PHE A 188 2.96 -10.65 -22.78
CA PHE A 188 2.86 -10.24 -21.36
C PHE A 188 2.66 -8.74 -21.16
N GLY A 189 2.65 -7.95 -22.25
CA GLY A 189 2.38 -6.52 -22.17
C GLY A 189 3.43 -5.76 -21.37
N VAL A 190 4.68 -6.23 -21.34
CA VAL A 190 5.82 -5.52 -20.75
C VAL A 190 6.19 -4.36 -21.66
N SER A 191 5.48 -3.23 -21.50
CA SER A 191 5.41 -2.15 -22.49
C SER A 191 6.75 -1.50 -22.78
N ASP A 192 7.60 -1.33 -21.76
CA ASP A 192 9.00 -0.92 -21.90
C ASP A 192 9.79 -1.27 -20.62
N ILE A 193 11.03 -1.74 -20.79
CA ILE A 193 11.99 -1.91 -19.70
C ILE A 193 12.83 -0.63 -19.64
N ASP A 194 12.55 0.26 -18.70
CA ASP A 194 13.32 1.49 -18.47
C ASP A 194 14.65 1.11 -17.81
N LEU A 195 15.68 0.95 -18.63
CA LEU A 195 17.04 0.62 -18.20
C LEU A 195 17.82 1.89 -17.90
N SER A 196 18.45 1.94 -16.73
CA SER A 196 19.34 3.02 -16.32
C SER A 196 20.61 2.46 -15.67
N VAL A 197 21.72 3.19 -15.79
CA VAL A 197 23.00 2.81 -15.17
C VAL A 197 23.44 3.96 -14.27
N GLU A 198 23.87 3.64 -13.06
CA GLU A 198 24.40 4.62 -12.12
C GLU A 198 25.62 5.35 -12.69
N GLY A 199 25.63 6.67 -12.57
CA GLY A 199 26.69 7.53 -13.11
C GLY A 199 26.60 7.83 -14.62
N VAL A 200 25.67 7.20 -15.35
CA VAL A 200 25.52 7.39 -16.80
C VAL A 200 24.24 8.17 -17.12
N ARG A 201 24.37 9.24 -17.91
CA ARG A 201 23.20 10.01 -18.38
C ARG A 201 22.33 9.14 -19.32
N LYS A 202 21.01 9.19 -19.15
CA LYS A 202 20.04 8.42 -19.97
C LYS A 202 20.19 8.61 -21.50
N THR A 203 20.77 9.73 -21.93
CA THR A 203 21.01 10.03 -23.36
C THR A 203 22.16 9.23 -23.97
N LYS A 204 23.08 8.68 -23.17
CA LYS A 204 24.24 7.92 -23.64
C LYS A 204 23.91 6.43 -23.76
N THR A 205 23.13 6.06 -24.78
CA THR A 205 22.67 4.68 -25.00
C THR A 205 23.82 3.69 -25.17
N ASP A 206 24.88 4.06 -25.87
CA ASP A 206 26.02 3.16 -26.11
C ASP A 206 26.78 2.78 -24.83
N GLU A 207 26.88 3.71 -23.89
CA GLU A 207 27.53 3.48 -22.59
C GLU A 207 26.67 2.58 -21.70
N ILE A 208 25.34 2.74 -21.76
CA ILE A 208 24.38 1.86 -21.08
C ILE A 208 24.46 0.45 -21.66
N ASP A 209 24.54 0.30 -22.98
CA ASP A 209 24.57 -1.00 -23.64
C ASP A 209 25.85 -1.78 -23.34
N ARG A 210 26.99 -1.10 -23.17
CA ARG A 210 28.25 -1.72 -22.72
C ARG A 210 28.21 -2.23 -21.29
N LYS A 211 27.33 -1.67 -20.44
CA LYS A 211 27.20 -2.01 -19.02
C LYS A 211 26.11 -3.05 -18.74
N ARG A 212 25.45 -3.57 -19.79
CA ARG A 212 24.47 -4.66 -19.66
C ARG A 212 25.11 -5.93 -19.09
N PRO A 213 24.36 -6.74 -18.32
CA PRO A 213 24.88 -7.98 -17.75
C PRO A 213 25.45 -8.94 -18.79
N ALA A 214 26.64 -9.49 -18.57
CA ALA A 214 27.34 -10.38 -19.49
C ALA A 214 27.77 -11.70 -18.81
N LYS A 215 28.44 -12.58 -19.57
CA LYS A 215 29.05 -13.80 -19.00
C LYS A 215 30.17 -13.43 -18.04
N ASN A 216 30.47 -14.32 -17.08
CA ASN A 216 31.45 -14.07 -16.01
C ASN A 216 31.11 -12.80 -15.20
N GLN A 217 29.83 -12.61 -14.95
CA GLN A 217 29.32 -11.53 -14.11
C GLN A 217 28.36 -12.11 -13.08
N LEU A 218 28.49 -11.64 -11.84
CA LEU A 218 27.56 -11.92 -10.76
C LEU A 218 26.69 -10.68 -10.54
N VAL A 219 25.39 -10.86 -10.73
CA VAL A 219 24.37 -9.85 -10.57
C VAL A 219 23.59 -10.12 -9.30
N VAL A 220 23.59 -9.18 -8.37
CA VAL A 220 22.68 -9.22 -7.21
C VAL A 220 21.41 -8.45 -7.55
N ALA A 221 20.25 -9.10 -7.48
CA ALA A 221 18.97 -8.48 -7.79
C ALA A 221 17.92 -8.78 -6.72
N ASN A 222 16.94 -7.89 -6.57
CA ASN A 222 15.79 -8.15 -5.69
C ASN A 222 14.80 -9.11 -6.34
N PHE A 223 14.13 -9.91 -5.51
CA PHE A 223 13.21 -10.97 -5.93
C PHE A 223 11.76 -10.51 -5.79
N VAL A 224 11.05 -10.41 -6.92
CA VAL A 224 9.74 -9.78 -7.01
C VAL A 224 8.70 -10.67 -7.70
N SER A 225 9.09 -11.33 -8.79
CA SER A 225 8.18 -12.08 -9.64
C SER A 225 8.83 -13.30 -10.32
N PRO A 226 8.01 -14.27 -10.79
CA PRO A 226 8.50 -15.38 -11.62
C PRO A 226 9.14 -14.99 -12.95
N ILE A 227 8.90 -13.77 -13.46
CA ILE A 227 9.43 -13.32 -14.74
C ILE A 227 10.73 -12.51 -14.60
N ASP A 228 11.22 -12.29 -13.38
CA ASP A 228 12.41 -11.47 -13.12
C ASP A 228 13.62 -11.96 -13.91
N VAL A 229 13.89 -13.27 -13.90
CA VAL A 229 14.99 -13.87 -14.66
C VAL A 229 14.82 -13.70 -16.17
N LEU A 230 13.57 -13.73 -16.65
CA LEU A 230 13.29 -13.51 -18.07
C LEU A 230 13.53 -12.05 -18.48
N VAL A 231 13.15 -11.10 -17.62
CA VAL A 231 13.44 -9.67 -17.81
C VAL A 231 14.96 -9.44 -17.78
N LEU A 232 15.66 -10.01 -16.81
CA LEU A 232 17.12 -9.95 -16.68
C LEU A 232 17.83 -10.57 -17.90
N TYR A 233 17.31 -11.69 -18.43
CA TYR A 233 17.82 -12.30 -19.65
C TYR A 233 17.70 -11.38 -20.86
N VAL A 234 16.53 -10.78 -21.09
CA VAL A 234 16.32 -9.88 -22.24
C VAL A 234 17.16 -8.61 -22.15
N MET A 235 17.41 -8.08 -20.95
CA MET A 235 18.31 -6.92 -20.78
C MET A 235 19.80 -7.28 -20.83
N SER A 236 20.18 -8.55 -20.64
CA SER A 236 21.57 -9.01 -20.68
C SER A 236 22.14 -9.06 -22.11
N SER A 237 23.46 -9.16 -22.22
CA SER A 237 24.20 -9.41 -23.47
C SER A 237 24.32 -10.90 -23.82
N VAL A 238 23.79 -11.79 -22.97
CA VAL A 238 23.84 -13.25 -23.15
C VAL A 238 22.94 -13.69 -24.31
N LYS A 239 23.37 -14.71 -25.06
CA LYS A 239 22.67 -15.21 -26.26
C LYS A 239 21.66 -16.32 -25.97
N SER A 240 21.93 -17.15 -24.96
CA SER A 240 21.11 -18.30 -24.59
C SER A 240 20.66 -18.20 -23.14
N ILE A 241 19.40 -18.57 -22.87
CA ILE A 241 18.87 -18.59 -21.49
C ILE A 241 19.56 -19.67 -20.63
N ASN A 242 20.15 -20.70 -21.25
CA ASN A 242 20.89 -21.75 -20.57
C ASN A 242 22.26 -21.30 -20.05
N ASP A 243 22.77 -20.17 -20.55
CA ASP A 243 23.99 -19.52 -20.05
C ASP A 243 23.71 -18.69 -18.77
N ILE A 244 22.47 -18.69 -18.28
CA ILE A 244 22.09 -18.07 -17.01
C ILE A 244 21.96 -19.13 -15.93
N VAL A 245 22.60 -18.88 -14.79
CA VAL A 245 22.39 -19.65 -13.55
C VAL A 245 21.83 -18.74 -12.50
N VAL A 246 20.74 -19.17 -11.88
CA VAL A 246 20.10 -18.44 -10.80
C VAL A 246 20.50 -19.06 -9.48
N LEU A 247 21.02 -18.24 -8.56
CA LEU A 247 21.38 -18.63 -7.22
C LEU A 247 20.34 -18.12 -6.23
N ILE A 248 19.79 -19.03 -5.43
CA ILE A 248 18.88 -18.70 -4.33
C ILE A 248 19.41 -19.38 -3.06
N PRO A 249 19.69 -18.61 -1.99
CA PRO A 249 19.97 -19.18 -0.68
C PRO A 249 18.68 -19.70 -0.04
N ARG A 250 18.79 -20.80 0.70
CA ARG A 250 17.69 -21.37 1.50
C ARG A 250 18.27 -22.02 2.74
N GLY A 251 17.95 -21.47 3.91
CA GLY A 251 18.58 -21.92 5.16
C GLY A 251 20.10 -21.72 5.10
N SER A 252 20.90 -22.77 5.33
CA SER A 252 22.37 -22.76 5.32
C SER A 252 23.03 -23.02 3.95
N LYS A 253 22.23 -23.23 2.90
CA LYS A 253 22.68 -23.73 1.60
C LYS A 253 22.35 -22.77 0.47
N VAL A 254 23.11 -22.83 -0.61
CA VAL A 254 22.86 -22.09 -1.86
C VAL A 254 22.49 -23.07 -2.96
N PHE A 255 21.39 -22.81 -3.67
CA PHE A 255 20.92 -23.65 -4.76
C PHE A 255 21.14 -22.98 -6.11
N ALA A 256 21.72 -23.72 -7.04
CA ALA A 256 21.85 -23.33 -8.44
C ALA A 256 20.67 -23.88 -9.24
N LEU A 257 19.96 -22.97 -9.92
CA LEU A 257 18.71 -23.22 -10.62
C LEU A 257 18.83 -22.77 -12.07
N THR A 258 18.19 -23.53 -12.96
CA THR A 258 17.89 -23.07 -14.32
C THR A 258 16.70 -22.11 -14.31
N PHE A 259 16.47 -21.40 -15.41
CA PHE A 259 15.27 -20.56 -15.57
C PHE A 259 13.98 -21.33 -15.30
N TRP A 260 13.85 -22.55 -15.83
CA TRP A 260 12.64 -23.37 -15.69
C TRP A 260 12.38 -23.80 -14.24
N GLN A 261 13.45 -24.10 -13.50
CA GLN A 261 13.35 -24.41 -12.08
C GLN A 261 12.98 -23.15 -11.29
N PHE A 262 13.64 -22.02 -11.57
CA PHE A 262 13.37 -20.73 -10.95
C PHE A 262 11.90 -20.30 -11.10
N TYR A 263 11.32 -20.44 -12.30
CA TYR A 263 9.92 -20.06 -12.56
C TYR A 263 8.93 -20.69 -11.58
N THR A 264 9.26 -21.85 -11.01
CA THR A 264 8.42 -22.53 -10.01
C THR A 264 8.62 -22.02 -8.59
N VAL A 265 9.79 -21.45 -8.27
CA VAL A 265 10.20 -21.05 -6.91
C VAL A 265 9.23 -20.04 -6.26
N PRO A 266 8.76 -18.97 -6.93
CA PRO A 266 7.81 -18.03 -6.33
C PRO A 266 6.49 -18.66 -5.86
N PHE A 267 6.14 -19.82 -6.43
CA PHE A 267 4.91 -20.56 -6.13
C PHE A 267 5.09 -21.67 -5.10
N LEU A 268 6.33 -21.90 -4.63
CA LEU A 268 6.61 -22.93 -3.64
C LEU A 268 6.12 -22.51 -2.26
N GLU A 269 5.60 -23.47 -1.51
CA GLU A 269 5.34 -23.26 -0.08
C GLU A 269 6.68 -23.03 0.68
N PRO A 270 6.67 -22.29 1.80
CA PRO A 270 7.88 -22.01 2.57
C PRO A 270 8.63 -23.24 3.10
N ASP A 271 8.00 -24.40 3.19
CA ASP A 271 8.63 -25.64 3.65
C ASP A 271 8.97 -26.61 2.50
N ALA A 272 8.64 -26.25 1.25
CA ALA A 272 8.88 -27.09 0.10
C ALA A 272 10.38 -27.17 -0.26
N ALA A 273 10.79 -28.31 -0.80
CA ALA A 273 12.15 -28.52 -1.28
C ALA A 273 12.45 -27.64 -2.52
N MET A 274 13.69 -27.14 -2.59
CA MET A 274 14.15 -26.33 -3.72
C MET A 274 14.42 -27.20 -4.96
N PRO A 275 13.92 -26.83 -6.16
CA PRO A 275 14.00 -27.65 -7.38
C PRO A 275 15.37 -27.61 -8.09
N GLY A 276 16.44 -27.20 -7.39
CA GLY A 276 17.79 -26.98 -7.95
C GLY A 276 18.87 -27.87 -7.31
N LYS A 277 20.10 -27.75 -7.80
CA LYS A 277 21.24 -28.46 -7.22
C LYS A 277 21.90 -27.61 -6.14
N GLU A 278 22.21 -28.21 -5.00
CA GLU A 278 23.03 -27.57 -3.97
C GLU A 278 24.41 -27.25 -4.55
N LEU A 279 24.80 -25.98 -4.50
CA LEU A 279 26.06 -25.51 -5.04
C LEU A 279 27.18 -25.81 -4.05
N ARG A 280 28.00 -26.81 -4.38
CA ARG A 280 29.20 -27.19 -3.60
C ARG A 280 30.50 -26.68 -4.21
N ASP A 281 30.52 -26.53 -5.54
CA ASP A 281 31.67 -26.02 -6.29
C ASP A 281 31.24 -24.89 -7.24
N TYR A 282 31.99 -23.80 -7.20
CA TYR A 282 31.76 -22.59 -7.98
C TYR A 282 32.36 -22.66 -9.39
N LYS A 283 33.22 -23.65 -9.69
CA LYS A 283 33.76 -23.83 -11.06
C LYS A 283 32.67 -23.99 -12.12
N SER A 284 31.52 -24.58 -11.74
CA SER A 284 30.37 -24.77 -12.62
C SER A 284 29.67 -23.47 -13.07
N LEU A 285 30.05 -22.34 -12.49
CA LEU A 285 29.53 -21.00 -12.79
C LEU A 285 30.35 -20.29 -13.88
N ALA A 286 31.57 -20.74 -14.18
CA ALA A 286 32.40 -20.13 -15.21
C ALA A 286 31.69 -20.07 -16.57
N GLU A 287 31.94 -19.01 -17.33
CA GLU A 287 31.33 -18.69 -18.63
C GLU A 287 29.81 -18.49 -18.60
N LYS A 288 29.23 -18.27 -17.42
CA LYS A 288 27.80 -18.03 -17.23
C LYS A 288 27.52 -16.66 -16.64
N LEU A 289 26.32 -16.15 -16.88
CA LEU A 289 25.77 -15.02 -16.16
C LEU A 289 25.10 -15.55 -14.89
N VAL A 290 25.59 -15.13 -13.73
CA VAL A 290 25.10 -15.59 -12.44
C VAL A 290 24.18 -14.53 -11.86
N ILE A 291 22.93 -14.89 -11.60
CA ILE A 291 21.94 -14.00 -10.97
C ILE A 291 21.69 -14.50 -9.56
N LEU A 292 22.11 -13.74 -8.56
CA LEU A 292 21.86 -14.01 -7.15
C LEU A 292 20.64 -13.22 -6.70
N PHE A 293 19.62 -13.95 -6.25
CA PHE A 293 18.53 -13.38 -5.46
C PHE A 293 18.83 -13.66 -3.99
N PRO A 294 19.44 -12.70 -3.26
CA PRO A 294 19.83 -12.91 -1.88
C PRO A 294 18.61 -12.96 -0.94
N GLU A 295 17.47 -12.47 -1.42
CA GLU A 295 16.17 -12.67 -0.81
C GLU A 295 15.71 -14.11 -1.10
N GLU A 296 15.46 -14.90 -0.05
CA GLU A 296 15.05 -16.31 -0.19
C GLU A 296 13.69 -16.51 -0.88
N THR A 297 12.95 -15.42 -1.09
CA THR A 297 11.55 -15.44 -1.45
C THR A 297 11.10 -14.09 -2.01
N PRO A 298 10.08 -14.05 -2.89
CA PRO A 298 9.60 -12.79 -3.46
C PRO A 298 8.94 -11.86 -2.42
N SER A 299 9.08 -10.56 -2.63
CA SER A 299 8.44 -9.48 -1.87
C SER A 299 7.44 -8.67 -2.72
N ASN A 300 6.67 -7.78 -2.09
CA ASN A 300 5.75 -6.88 -2.80
C ASN A 300 6.42 -5.67 -3.48
N ASN A 301 7.75 -5.66 -3.57
CA ASN A 301 8.54 -4.61 -4.22
C ASN A 301 8.37 -3.20 -3.61
N LYS A 302 7.94 -3.11 -2.34
CA LYS A 302 8.00 -1.87 -1.54
C LYS A 302 9.34 -1.65 -0.84
N ALA A 303 10.01 -2.74 -0.51
CA ALA A 303 11.21 -2.77 0.32
C ALA A 303 12.00 -4.05 0.03
N ILE A 304 13.25 -4.09 0.48
CA ILE A 304 14.11 -5.27 0.35
C ILE A 304 14.06 -6.10 1.63
N LEU A 305 13.90 -7.42 1.47
CA LEU A 305 13.97 -8.37 2.58
C LEU A 305 15.41 -8.52 3.08
N PRO A 306 15.61 -8.96 4.34
CA PRO A 306 16.94 -9.27 4.84
C PRO A 306 17.62 -10.34 3.96
N PHE A 307 18.89 -10.13 3.68
CA PHE A 307 19.70 -11.09 2.92
C PHE A 307 20.03 -12.29 3.79
N ASN A 308 19.98 -13.47 3.20
CA ASN A 308 20.33 -14.68 3.92
C ASN A 308 21.86 -14.72 4.17
N ASN A 309 22.24 -14.98 5.43
CA ASN A 309 23.64 -15.00 5.88
C ASN A 309 24.49 -16.15 5.32
N SER A 310 23.87 -17.14 4.69
CA SER A 310 24.55 -18.30 4.10
C SER A 310 25.17 -18.00 2.75
N ILE A 311 24.94 -16.80 2.21
CA ILE A 311 25.73 -16.25 1.12
C ILE A 311 27.12 -15.97 1.68
N ARG A 312 28.00 -16.97 1.60
CA ARG A 312 29.40 -16.82 2.02
C ARG A 312 30.05 -15.74 1.16
N ASP A 313 30.84 -14.87 1.77
CA ASP A 313 31.61 -13.83 1.06
C ASP A 313 32.52 -14.42 -0.04
N GLN A 314 32.85 -15.71 0.04
CA GLN A 314 33.58 -16.46 -1.00
C GLN A 314 32.86 -16.51 -2.37
N LEU A 315 31.50 -16.48 -2.42
CA LEU A 315 30.77 -16.37 -3.69
C LEU A 315 31.02 -15.01 -4.37
N LEU A 316 31.43 -14.01 -3.59
CA LEU A 316 31.67 -12.64 -4.02
C LEU A 316 33.14 -12.33 -4.34
N SER A 317 34.01 -13.32 -4.25
CA SER A 317 35.43 -13.22 -4.61
C SER A 317 35.83 -14.27 -5.66
N LEU A 318 34.94 -14.54 -6.61
CA LEU A 318 35.19 -15.48 -7.70
C LEU A 318 36.21 -14.87 -8.68
N PRO A 319 37.33 -15.55 -8.97
CA PRO A 319 38.33 -15.04 -9.89
C PRO A 319 37.73 -14.90 -11.30
N GLY A 320 37.93 -13.75 -11.93
CA GLY A 320 37.43 -13.46 -13.28
C GLY A 320 35.97 -13.01 -13.34
N PHE A 321 35.27 -12.88 -12.20
CA PHE A 321 33.92 -12.34 -12.17
C PHE A 321 33.89 -10.82 -11.97
N SER A 322 33.01 -10.16 -12.70
CA SER A 322 32.60 -8.78 -12.43
C SER A 322 31.33 -8.74 -11.58
N TYR A 323 31.13 -7.66 -10.82
CA TYR A 323 30.04 -7.54 -9.87
C TYR A 323 29.15 -6.34 -10.18
N SER A 324 27.85 -6.53 -10.07
CA SER A 324 26.87 -5.43 -10.20
C SER A 324 25.62 -5.73 -9.40
N THR A 325 24.99 -4.69 -8.86
CA THR A 325 23.64 -4.80 -8.27
C THR A 325 22.62 -4.26 -9.26
N ILE A 326 21.50 -4.96 -9.43
CA ILE A 326 20.37 -4.51 -10.25
C ILE A 326 19.13 -4.33 -9.37
N VAL A 327 18.64 -3.11 -9.36
CA VAL A 327 17.42 -2.70 -8.67
C VAL A 327 16.27 -2.83 -9.67
N LEU A 328 15.43 -3.86 -9.49
CA LEU A 328 14.23 -4.12 -10.28
C LEU A 328 12.98 -3.55 -9.60
N ARG A 329 12.20 -2.78 -10.34
CA ARG A 329 10.88 -2.31 -9.91
C ARG A 329 9.83 -2.68 -10.93
N MET A 330 8.75 -3.32 -10.48
CA MET A 330 7.67 -3.77 -11.34
C MET A 330 6.36 -3.07 -10.99
N TYR A 331 5.69 -2.56 -12.02
CA TYR A 331 4.38 -1.94 -11.91
C TYR A 331 3.42 -2.57 -12.90
N PRO A 332 2.14 -2.70 -12.55
CA PRO A 332 1.57 -2.47 -11.23
C PRO A 332 1.96 -3.57 -10.23
N LYS A 333 2.03 -3.23 -8.94
CA LYS A 333 2.58 -4.11 -7.90
C LYS A 333 1.73 -5.35 -7.57
N TYR A 334 0.48 -5.41 -8.03
CA TYR A 334 -0.35 -6.62 -7.90
C TYR A 334 0.16 -7.82 -8.74
N ILE A 335 1.16 -7.59 -9.61
CA ILE A 335 1.87 -8.62 -10.38
C ILE A 335 3.01 -9.24 -9.56
N THR A 336 3.41 -8.61 -8.46
CA THR A 336 4.34 -9.25 -7.52
C THR A 336 3.66 -10.46 -6.86
N LEU A 337 4.44 -11.48 -6.52
CA LEU A 337 3.92 -12.69 -5.86
C LEU A 337 4.52 -12.86 -4.46
N PRO A 338 4.24 -11.94 -3.52
CA PRO A 338 4.71 -12.11 -2.14
C PRO A 338 4.08 -13.32 -1.45
N ILE A 339 2.94 -13.86 -1.94
CA ILE A 339 2.28 -15.06 -1.39
C ILE A 339 2.16 -16.15 -2.49
N PRO A 340 2.55 -17.41 -2.21
CA PRO A 340 2.64 -18.48 -3.22
C PRO A 340 1.30 -19.07 -3.71
N ASN A 341 0.16 -18.73 -3.10
CA ASN A 341 -1.15 -19.35 -3.39
C ASN A 341 -1.87 -18.84 -4.66
N VAL A 342 -1.22 -18.01 -5.47
CA VAL A 342 -1.72 -17.70 -6.82
C VAL A 342 -1.35 -18.87 -7.71
N SER A 343 -2.31 -19.57 -8.31
CA SER A 343 -1.98 -20.67 -9.22
C SER A 343 -1.14 -20.16 -10.40
N LYS A 344 -0.22 -20.98 -10.92
CA LYS A 344 0.59 -20.62 -12.11
C LYS A 344 -0.30 -20.12 -13.26
N PHE A 345 -1.45 -20.75 -13.45
CA PHE A 345 -2.44 -20.35 -14.44
C PHE A 345 -3.07 -18.99 -14.11
N GLN A 346 -3.48 -18.75 -12.87
CA GLN A 346 -4.03 -17.46 -12.45
C GLN A 346 -3.01 -16.33 -12.62
N TYR A 347 -1.73 -16.59 -12.32
CA TYR A 347 -0.65 -15.63 -12.56
C TYR A 347 -0.44 -15.36 -14.05
N LEU A 348 -0.39 -16.41 -14.87
CA LEU A 348 -0.31 -16.29 -16.33
C LEU A 348 -1.47 -15.45 -16.88
N CYS A 349 -2.68 -15.68 -16.42
CA CYS A 349 -3.85 -14.90 -16.80
C CYS A 349 -3.74 -13.42 -16.42
N LYS A 350 -3.19 -13.10 -15.24
CA LYS A 350 -2.91 -11.71 -14.83
C LYS A 350 -1.89 -11.05 -15.76
N LEU A 351 -0.84 -11.76 -16.16
CA LEU A 351 0.16 -11.27 -17.11
C LEU A 351 -0.41 -11.05 -18.52
N LEU A 352 -1.26 -11.95 -19.01
CA LEU A 352 -1.86 -11.83 -20.35
C LEU A 352 -2.82 -10.64 -20.46
N THR A 353 -3.46 -10.25 -19.35
CA THR A 353 -4.49 -9.20 -19.31
C THR A 353 -3.97 -7.84 -18.86
N GLY A 354 -2.87 -7.80 -18.10
CA GLY A 354 -2.25 -6.58 -17.61
C GLY A 354 -1.27 -5.93 -18.58
N LYS A 355 -0.93 -4.67 -18.29
CA LYS A 355 0.30 -4.03 -18.80
C LYS A 355 1.31 -3.98 -17.67
N VAL A 356 2.55 -4.33 -17.96
CA VAL A 356 3.64 -4.38 -17.00
C VAL A 356 4.70 -3.35 -17.38
N PHE A 357 5.12 -2.55 -16.42
CA PHE A 357 6.23 -1.62 -16.57
C PHE A 357 7.35 -2.07 -15.65
N VAL A 358 8.55 -2.21 -16.20
CA VAL A 358 9.72 -2.61 -15.44
C VAL A 358 10.74 -1.48 -15.49
N LYS A 359 11.18 -1.03 -14.32
CA LYS A 359 12.35 -0.15 -14.19
C LYS A 359 13.50 -0.97 -13.67
N ALA A 360 14.63 -0.94 -14.37
CA ALA A 360 15.84 -1.63 -13.98
C ALA A 360 16.98 -0.61 -13.86
N LYS A 361 17.57 -0.48 -12.68
CA LYS A 361 18.78 0.32 -12.48
C LYS A 361 19.97 -0.57 -12.19
N ILE A 362 20.99 -0.50 -13.04
CA ILE A 362 22.25 -1.21 -12.90
C ILE A 362 23.24 -0.33 -12.12
N VAL A 363 23.82 -0.90 -11.08
CA VAL A 363 24.88 -0.30 -10.26
C VAL A 363 26.13 -1.16 -10.39
N PRO A 364 27.08 -0.79 -11.25
CA PRO A 364 28.32 -1.54 -11.42
C PRO A 364 29.25 -1.34 -10.23
N HIS A 365 29.84 -2.44 -9.72
CA HIS A 365 30.84 -2.38 -8.66
C HIS A 365 32.23 -2.44 -9.28
N THR A 366 32.93 -1.30 -9.26
CA THR A 366 34.20 -1.12 -9.99
C THR A 366 35.37 -1.83 -9.30
N ASP A 367 35.29 -2.05 -7.99
CA ASP A 367 36.38 -2.60 -7.19
C ASP A 367 36.01 -3.99 -6.63
N SER A 368 36.43 -5.05 -7.35
CA SER A 368 36.08 -6.44 -7.01
C SER A 368 36.65 -6.92 -5.69
N LYS A 369 37.70 -6.28 -5.18
CA LYS A 369 38.33 -6.60 -3.88
C LYS A 369 37.58 -6.03 -2.68
N GLN A 370 36.80 -4.97 -2.87
CA GLN A 370 36.03 -4.32 -1.81
C GLN A 370 34.56 -4.76 -1.77
N TYR A 371 34.11 -5.46 -2.81
CA TYR A 371 32.71 -5.86 -2.93
C TYR A 371 32.28 -6.80 -1.79
N SER A 372 31.15 -6.47 -1.16
CA SER A 372 30.55 -7.26 -0.07
C SER A 372 29.03 -7.24 -0.18
N MET A 373 28.36 -8.22 0.46
CA MET A 373 26.89 -8.25 0.51
C MET A 373 26.31 -7.02 1.22
N LYS A 374 27.07 -6.39 2.13
CA LYS A 374 26.66 -5.15 2.81
C LYS A 374 26.56 -3.98 1.81
N ILE A 375 27.61 -3.79 1.01
CA ILE A 375 27.62 -2.77 -0.06
C ILE A 375 26.51 -3.05 -1.06
N ALA A 376 26.34 -4.31 -1.48
CA ALA A 376 25.26 -4.69 -2.39
C ALA A 376 23.87 -4.38 -1.81
N ARG A 377 23.68 -4.53 -0.49
CA ARG A 377 22.42 -4.23 0.23
C ARG A 377 22.16 -2.73 0.33
N GLU A 378 23.19 -1.92 0.53
CA GLU A 378 23.09 -0.44 0.65
C GLU A 378 22.67 0.23 -0.66
N VAL A 379 22.91 -0.39 -1.82
CA VAL A 379 22.43 0.10 -3.12
C VAL A 379 20.89 0.20 -3.18
N PHE A 380 20.16 -0.68 -2.50
CA PHE A 380 18.69 -0.71 -2.57
C PHE A 380 18.01 0.53 -1.95
N PRO A 381 18.34 0.98 -0.73
CA PRO A 381 17.77 2.19 -0.13
C PRO A 381 18.13 3.46 -0.89
N ASP A 382 19.35 3.59 -1.41
CA ASP A 382 19.77 4.73 -2.27
C ASP A 382 18.92 4.82 -3.55
N ASN A 383 18.36 3.69 -3.96
CA ASN A 383 17.47 3.55 -5.09
C ASN A 383 16.00 3.43 -4.69
N GLY A 384 15.65 3.93 -3.49
CA GLY A 384 14.30 4.10 -2.96
C GLY A 384 13.59 2.81 -2.52
N MET A 385 14.32 1.72 -2.31
CA MET A 385 13.81 0.49 -1.68
C MET A 385 14.36 0.39 -0.26
N PRO A 386 13.61 0.83 0.76
CA PRO A 386 14.08 0.82 2.14
C PRO A 386 14.40 -0.59 2.61
N LEU A 387 15.35 -0.69 3.55
CA LEU A 387 15.69 -1.94 4.22
C LEU A 387 14.63 -2.26 5.26
N ILE A 388 14.24 -3.54 5.32
CA ILE A 388 13.38 -4.07 6.39
C ILE A 388 14.24 -4.68 7.50
N GLY A 389 13.72 -4.69 8.73
CA GLY A 389 14.30 -5.34 9.88
C GLY A 389 14.54 -6.84 9.70
N GLU A 390 15.52 -7.35 10.43
CA GLU A 390 15.92 -8.77 10.39
C GLU A 390 14.83 -9.73 10.93
N ASP A 391 13.80 -9.19 11.60
CA ASP A 391 12.67 -9.94 12.14
C ASP A 391 11.70 -10.46 11.06
N LEU A 392 11.73 -9.87 9.85
CA LEU A 392 10.88 -10.25 8.71
C LEU A 392 11.61 -11.17 7.71
N SER A 393 12.15 -12.29 8.22
CA SER A 393 12.86 -13.32 7.45
C SER A 393 11.92 -14.33 6.76
N LEU A 394 12.48 -15.35 6.08
CA LEU A 394 11.71 -16.45 5.50
C LEU A 394 10.83 -17.17 6.53
N GLN A 395 11.31 -17.34 7.77
CA GLN A 395 10.50 -17.96 8.83
C GLN A 395 9.31 -17.09 9.22
N ALA A 396 9.47 -15.77 9.21
CA ALA A 396 8.37 -14.83 9.42
C ALA A 396 7.35 -14.93 8.27
N LYS A 397 7.83 -15.08 7.03
CA LYS A 397 6.98 -15.38 5.87
C LYS A 397 6.22 -16.70 6.03
N ALA A 398 6.86 -17.77 6.51
CA ALA A 398 6.21 -19.06 6.74
C ALA A 398 5.09 -18.96 7.79
N LYS A 399 5.36 -18.29 8.91
CA LYS A 399 4.36 -18.00 9.96
C LYS A 399 3.20 -17.16 9.40
N PHE A 400 3.51 -16.13 8.61
CA PHE A 400 2.49 -15.33 7.94
C PHE A 400 1.67 -16.15 6.95
N PHE A 401 2.31 -16.99 6.15
CA PHE A 401 1.64 -17.84 5.18
C PHE A 401 0.66 -18.82 5.85
N ALA A 402 1.09 -19.49 6.93
CA ALA A 402 0.22 -20.37 7.70
C ALA A 402 -1.02 -19.62 8.23
N TYR A 403 -0.82 -18.39 8.72
CA TYR A 403 -1.93 -17.51 9.11
C TYR A 403 -2.83 -17.15 7.92
N TYR A 404 -2.27 -16.66 6.82
CA TYR A 404 -3.03 -16.22 5.64
C TYR A 404 -3.85 -17.37 5.05
N LYS A 405 -3.30 -18.59 4.98
CA LYS A 405 -4.02 -19.80 4.55
C LYS A 405 -5.19 -20.13 5.49
N SER A 406 -5.02 -19.97 6.80
CA SER A 406 -6.09 -20.19 7.78
C SER A 406 -7.19 -19.11 7.76
N TYR A 407 -6.85 -17.87 7.37
CA TYR A 407 -7.76 -16.72 7.36
C TYR A 407 -8.48 -16.54 6.02
N ALA A 408 -7.83 -16.89 4.89
CA ALA A 408 -8.40 -16.81 3.55
C ALA A 408 -9.36 -17.97 3.22
N LEU A 409 -9.47 -18.99 4.08
CA LEU A 409 -10.53 -19.99 3.97
C LEU A 409 -11.87 -19.34 4.38
N PRO A 410 -12.90 -19.37 3.53
CA PRO A 410 -14.19 -18.76 3.86
C PRO A 410 -14.76 -19.31 5.18
N GLU A 411 -15.38 -18.43 5.97
CA GLU A 411 -16.12 -18.73 7.20
C GLU A 411 -17.21 -19.80 7.05
N SER A 412 -17.51 -20.28 5.83
CA SER A 412 -18.47 -21.35 5.57
C SER A 412 -18.07 -22.72 6.15
N SER A 413 -16.82 -22.89 6.59
CA SER A 413 -16.32 -24.15 7.19
C SER A 413 -16.34 -24.17 8.73
N ARG A 414 -16.69 -23.07 9.40
CA ARG A 414 -16.71 -23.00 10.88
C ARG A 414 -18.08 -23.28 11.53
N ARG A 415 -19.11 -23.62 10.74
CA ARG A 415 -20.38 -24.14 11.25
C ARG A 415 -20.47 -25.64 10.96
N ARG A 416 -19.92 -26.44 11.86
CA ARG A 416 -20.37 -27.78 12.28
C ARG A 416 -19.28 -28.42 13.13
N LYS A 417 -19.40 -28.24 14.44
CA LYS A 417 -19.37 -29.32 15.43
C LYS A 417 -20.01 -28.79 16.70
#